data_AF-A0A0S4LE49-F1
#
_entry.id   AF-A0A0S4LE49-F1
#
_cell.length_a   1.000
_cell.length_b   1.000
_cell.length_c   1.000
_cell.angle_alpha   90.00
_cell.angle_beta   90.00
_cell.angle_gamma   90.00
#
_symmetry.space_group_name_H-M   'P 1'
#
loop_
_entity.id
_entity.type
_entity.pdbx_description
1 polymer ?
#
loop_
_entity_poly.entity_id
_entity_poly.type
_entity_poly.pdbx_seq_one_letter_code
_entity_poly.pdbx_strand_id
1 'polypeptide(L)' 'MLDNNRDAFGERVIRSVTANTTQNGIDLLREAAAIPIKPHTVRFPLEEVNHALQKLKAGSFQGAAVLTM' A
#
# COMPACT_ATOMS: atom_id res chain seq x y z
N MET A 1 -3.48 -0.96 20.34
CA MET A 1 -2.07 -0.61 20.59
C MET A 1 -1.34 -1.93 20.76
N LEU A 2 -0.35 -2.25 19.92
CA LEU A 2 0.36 -3.54 19.99
C LEU A 2 1.42 -3.47 21.10
N ASP A 3 1.41 -4.45 22.00
CA ASP A 3 2.32 -4.50 23.16
C ASP A 3 3.69 -5.05 22.75
N ASN A 4 4.70 -4.19 22.81
CA ASN A 4 6.06 -4.39 22.32
C ASN A 4 6.86 -5.47 23.11
N ASN A 5 6.38 -5.90 24.28
CA ASN A 5 7.18 -6.62 25.26
C ASN A 5 7.01 -8.16 25.27
N ARG A 6 6.08 -8.72 24.47
CA ARG A 6 5.81 -10.18 24.50
C ARG A 6 6.39 -10.95 23.32
N ASP A 7 6.66 -10.30 22.18
CA ASP A 7 6.95 -11.02 20.93
C ASP A 7 8.36 -10.78 20.34
N ALA A 8 9.17 -9.92 20.96
CA ALA A 8 10.38 -9.35 20.34
C ALA A 8 11.70 -9.53 21.11
N PHE A 9 11.70 -10.19 22.28
CA PHE A 9 12.88 -10.47 23.12
C PHE A 9 13.87 -9.30 23.32
N GLY A 10 13.39 -8.05 23.35
CA GLY A 10 14.20 -6.85 23.62
C GLY A 10 15.12 -6.37 22.49
N GLU A 11 15.37 -7.19 21.46
CA GLU A 11 16.22 -6.85 20.31
C GLU A 11 15.43 -6.30 19.11
N ARG A 12 14.11 -6.44 19.11
CA ARG A 12 13.23 -5.97 18.02
C ARG A 12 12.17 -5.01 18.55
N VAL A 13 11.74 -4.07 17.71
CA VAL A 13 10.72 -3.07 18.04
C VAL A 13 9.56 -3.20 17.06
N ILE A 14 8.37 -3.46 17.58
CA ILE A 14 7.12 -3.38 16.82
C ILE A 14 6.55 -1.97 17.02
N ARG A 15 6.39 -1.24 15.91
CA ARG A 15 5.78 0.10 15.95
C ARG A 15 4.70 0.22 14.88
N SER A 16 3.55 0.75 15.29
CA SER A 16 2.54 1.20 14.35
C SER A 16 3.01 2.51 13.73
N VAL A 17 2.96 2.59 12.40
CA VAL A 17 3.16 3.85 11.68
C VAL A 17 1.80 4.23 11.11
N THR A 18 1.25 5.32 11.62
CA THR A 18 -0.02 5.89 11.19
C THR A 18 0.16 7.41 11.17
N ALA A 19 -0.47 8.07 10.20
CA ALA A 19 -0.28 9.49 9.81
C ALA A 19 0.91 9.71 8.86
N ASN A 20 0.64 9.54 7.56
CA ASN A 20 1.47 10.15 6.53
C ASN A 20 1.01 11.60 6.34
N THR A 21 1.94 12.54 6.38
CA THR A 21 1.66 13.91 5.96
C THR A 21 1.70 14.00 4.43
N THR A 22 1.09 15.04 3.85
CA THR A 22 1.24 15.34 2.41
C THR A 22 2.71 15.45 2.01
N GLN A 23 3.53 16.07 2.86
CA GLN A 23 4.97 16.19 2.63
C GLN A 23 5.66 14.82 2.56
N ASN A 24 5.34 13.90 3.48
CA ASN A 24 5.88 12.54 3.42
C ASN A 24 5.51 11.82 2.11
N GLY A 25 4.31 12.05 1.58
CA GLY A 25 3.89 11.52 0.29
C GLY A 25 4.73 12.07 -0.87
N ILE A 26 4.97 13.38 -0.89
CA ILE A 26 5.80 14.03 -1.93
C ILE A 26 7.23 13.50 -1.89
N ASP A 27 7.83 13.44 -0.71
CA ASP A 27 9.22 12.97 -0.56
C ASP A 27 9.36 11.50 -0.97
N LEU A 28 8.40 10.65 -0.59
CA LEU A 28 8.36 9.26 -1.03
C LEU A 28 8.27 9.13 -2.56
N LEU A 29 7.40 9.90 -3.21
CA LEU A 29 7.24 9.84 -4.68
C LEU A 29 8.49 10.32 -5.41
N ARG A 30 9.18 11.33 -4.87
CA ARG A 30 10.47 11.79 -5.42
C ARG A 30 11.52 10.69 -5.39
N GLU A 31 11.68 10.03 -4.24
CA GLU A 31 12.63 8.91 -4.10
C GLU A 31 12.23 7.71 -4.98
N ALA A 32 10.94 7.38 -5.03
CA ALA A 32 10.45 6.29 -5.86
C ALA A 32 10.74 6.50 -7.36
N ALA A 33 10.69 7.75 -7.83
CA ALA A 33 11.06 8.11 -9.20
C ALA A 33 12.58 8.04 -9.44
N ALA A 34 13.40 8.40 -8.44
CA ALA A 34 14.85 8.32 -8.52
C ALA A 34 15.40 6.88 -8.50
N ILE A 35 14.73 5.96 -7.80
CA ILE A 35 15.06 4.51 -7.69
C ILE A 35 14.35 3.67 -8.79
N PRO A 36 13.78 4.32 -9.81
CA PRO A 36 12.57 3.90 -10.57
C PRO A 36 11.83 2.64 -10.08
N ILE A 37 11.15 2.73 -8.95
CA ILE A 37 10.27 1.65 -8.46
C ILE A 37 9.10 1.47 -9.44
N LYS A 38 8.79 0.22 -9.82
CA LYS A 38 7.66 -0.13 -10.70
C LYS A 38 6.61 -0.93 -9.92
N PRO A 39 5.55 -0.29 -9.40
CA PRO A 39 4.46 -1.00 -8.75
C PRO A 39 3.75 -1.95 -9.72
N HIS A 40 3.42 -3.15 -9.26
CA HIS A 40 2.49 -4.01 -9.98
C HIS A 40 1.08 -3.44 -9.87
N THR A 41 0.45 -3.20 -11.02
CA THR A 41 -0.89 -2.64 -11.09
C THR A 41 -1.79 -3.49 -11.98
N VAL A 42 -3.05 -3.59 -11.60
CA VAL A 42 -4.12 -4.18 -12.41
C VAL A 42 -5.12 -3.07 -12.70
N ARG A 43 -5.34 -2.80 -13.99
CA ARG A 43 -6.19 -1.69 -14.42
C ARG A 43 -7.61 -2.19 -14.63
N PHE A 44 -8.57 -1.38 -14.20
CA PHE A 44 -9.99 -1.59 -14.44
C PHE A 44 -10.58 -0.29 -14.99
N PRO A 45 -11.39 -0.33 -16.05
CA PRO A 45 -12.17 0.83 -16.44
C PRO A 45 -13.07 1.30 -15.29
N LEU A 46 -13.33 2.60 -15.21
CA LEU A 46 -14.16 3.18 -14.14
C LEU A 46 -15.57 2.58 -14.13
N GLU A 47 -16.12 2.24 -15.29
CA GLU A 47 -17.40 1.55 -15.46
C GLU A 47 -17.41 0.14 -14.83
N GLU A 48 -16.23 -0.47 -14.64
CA GLU A 48 -16.07 -1.80 -14.03
C GLU A 48 -15.72 -1.75 -12.53
N VAL A 49 -15.89 -0.62 -11.84
CA VAL A 49 -15.57 -0.47 -10.40
C VAL A 49 -16.10 -1.63 -9.54
N ASN A 50 -17.36 -2.04 -9.76
CA ASN A 50 -17.95 -3.11 -8.96
C ASN A 50 -17.23 -4.45 -9.16
N HIS A 51 -16.80 -4.74 -10.38
CA HIS A 51 -16.02 -5.93 -10.70
C HIS A 51 -14.62 -5.85 -10.07
N ALA A 52 -13.96 -4.69 -10.14
CA ALA A 52 -12.67 -4.45 -9.49
C ALA A 52 -12.74 -4.69 -7.97
N LEU A 53 -13.79 -4.20 -7.31
CA LEU A 53 -14.02 -4.40 -5.87
C LEU A 53 -14.27 -5.86 -5.51
N GLN A 54 -15.02 -6.60 -6.33
CA GLN A 54 -15.23 -8.04 -6.12
C GLN A 54 -13.91 -8.82 -6.22
N LYS A 55 -13.08 -8.52 -7.23
CA LYS A 55 -11.75 -9.13 -7.38
C LYS A 55 -10.80 -8.79 -6.24
N LEU A 56 -10.85 -7.55 -5.74
CA LEU A 56 -10.07 -7.12 -4.58
C LEU A 56 -10.49 -7.92 -3.34
N LYS A 57 -11.80 -8.02 -3.07
CA LYS A 57 -12.34 -8.80 -1.95
C LYS A 57 -11.96 -10.28 -2.02
N ALA A 58 -11.95 -10.84 -3.22
CA ALA A 58 -11.57 -12.23 -3.46
C ALA A 58 -10.05 -12.47 -3.48
N GLY A 59 -9.21 -11.43 -3.37
CA GLY A 59 -7.75 -11.56 -3.47
C GLY A 59 -7.27 -12.06 -4.83
N SER A 60 -8.03 -11.78 -5.91
CA SER A 60 -7.82 -12.38 -7.22
C SER A 60 -6.71 -11.72 -8.07
N PHE A 61 -5.93 -10.81 -7.49
CA PHE A 61 -4.78 -10.19 -8.14
C PHE A 61 -3.70 -9.81 -7.13
N GLN A 62 -2.48 -9.61 -7.63
CA GLN A 62 -1.34 -9.11 -6.85
C GLN A 62 -1.05 -7.67 -7.26
N GLY A 63 -0.69 -6.83 -6.29
CA GLY A 63 -0.44 -5.40 -6.50
C GLY A 63 -1.68 -4.53 -6.26
N ALA A 64 -1.68 -3.34 -6.85
CA ALA A 64 -2.76 -2.36 -6.66
C ALA A 64 -3.76 -2.38 -7.82
N ALA A 65 -5.06 -2.38 -7.51
CA ALA A 65 -6.08 -2.06 -8.51
C ALA A 65 -6.08 -0.55 -8.79
N VAL A 66 -6.08 -0.19 -10.08
CA VAL A 66 -6.11 1.20 -10.54
C VAL A 66 -7.31 1.39 -11.45
N LEU A 67 -8.16 2.36 -11.13
CA LEU A 67 -9.26 2.75 -12.01
C LEU A 67 -8.75 3.67 -13.11
N THR A 68 -9.17 3.41 -14.34
CA THR A 68 -8.84 4.23 -15.51
C THR A 68 -10.08 5.00 -15.97
N MET A 69 -9.86 6.26 -16.38
CA MET A 69 -10.88 7.09 -17.02
C MET A 69 -10.96 6.85 -18.53
#